data_AF-A0A1C6HLT5-F1
#
_entry.id   AF-A0A1C6HLT5-F1
#
_cell.length_a   1.000
_cell.length_b   1.000
_cell.length_c   1.000
_cell.angle_alpha   90.00
_cell.angle_beta   90.00
_cell.angle_gamma   90.00
#
_symmetry.space_group_name_H-M   'P 1'
#
loop_
_entity.id
_entity.type
_entity.pdbx_description
1 polymer ?
#
loop_
_entity_poly.entity_id
_entity_poly.type
_entity_poly.pdbx_seq_one_letter_code
_entity_poly.pdbx_strand_id
1 'polypeptide(L)'
;MNQSERQLYLIDALLGEQPMGKGAFIPQGETERWNFLRSLFNIRMPKRASEKFIEIQNEFLQEEIRKKGITDISELEPIIDDIYLWKGDITTLKCGAIVNAANSELLGCFNPNHLCIDNTIHTYAGIQLRLECNDIMKAQGHSEPIGKAKITSAYNLPSKYIIHTVGPMIFNKVMKKDCDALENCYRSCLSLADEYDVNSIAFCCISTGEFKFPNNIAAELAVRSVKRYKQETGSRIKVIFNVFRENDNQIYRKLLEE
;
A
#
# COMPACT_ATOMS: atom_id res chain seq x y z
N MET A 1 -16.69 -22.60 -4.35
CA MET A 1 -17.16 -22.03 -3.07
C MET A 1 -17.79 -20.67 -3.37
N ASN A 2 -18.85 -20.28 -2.69
CA ASN A 2 -19.31 -18.89 -2.72
C ASN A 2 -18.44 -18.00 -1.79
N GLN A 3 -18.61 -16.67 -1.82
CA GLN A 3 -17.77 -15.76 -1.03
C GLN A 3 -17.86 -16.01 0.49
N SER A 4 -19.06 -16.30 1.01
CA SER A 4 -19.27 -16.60 2.44
C SER A 4 -18.55 -17.89 2.86
N GLU A 5 -18.59 -18.93 2.02
CA GLU A 5 -17.86 -20.19 2.26
C GLU A 5 -16.35 -19.98 2.24
N ARG A 6 -15.82 -19.20 1.28
CA ARG A 6 -14.39 -18.88 1.23
C ARG A 6 -13.96 -18.13 2.49
N GLN A 7 -14.73 -17.13 2.89
CA GLN A 7 -14.46 -16.34 4.10
C GLN A 7 -14.41 -17.22 5.36
N LEU A 8 -15.40 -18.10 5.53
CA LEU A 8 -15.44 -19.03 6.68
C LEU A 8 -14.27 -20.01 6.67
N TYR A 9 -13.90 -20.54 5.50
CA TYR A 9 -12.73 -21.40 5.36
C TYR A 9 -11.43 -20.68 5.77
N LEU A 10 -11.24 -19.44 5.30
CA LEU A 10 -10.06 -18.65 5.64
C LEU A 10 -9.98 -18.35 7.14
N ILE A 11 -11.11 -18.01 7.76
CA ILE A 11 -11.19 -17.80 9.22
C ILE A 11 -10.82 -19.08 9.97
N ASP A 12 -11.43 -20.21 9.61
CA ASP A 12 -11.17 -21.50 10.26
C ASP A 12 -9.69 -21.91 10.14
N ALA A 13 -9.13 -21.79 8.93
CA ALA A 13 -7.73 -22.09 8.69
C ALA A 13 -6.78 -21.20 9.51
N LEU A 14 -7.03 -19.89 9.59
CA LEU A 14 -6.22 -18.96 10.37
C LEU A 14 -6.34 -19.18 11.88
N LEU A 15 -7.55 -19.49 12.36
CA LEU A 15 -7.75 -19.89 13.76
C LEU A 15 -7.04 -21.20 14.09
N GLY A 16 -7.01 -22.15 13.14
CA GLY A 16 -6.26 -23.40 13.26
C GLY A 16 -4.74 -23.22 13.44
N GLU A 17 -4.18 -22.09 13.01
CA GLU A 17 -2.78 -21.72 13.25
C GLU A 17 -2.51 -21.16 14.65
N GLN A 18 -3.56 -20.78 15.40
CA GLN A 18 -3.45 -20.13 16.71
C GLN A 18 -3.61 -21.12 17.87
N PRO A 19 -2.78 -21.03 18.93
CA PRO A 19 -2.87 -21.94 20.09
C PRO A 19 -4.26 -22.00 20.76
N MET A 20 -5.01 -20.89 20.74
CA MET A 20 -6.35 -20.77 21.33
C MET A 20 -7.46 -20.56 20.29
N GLY A 21 -7.21 -20.83 19.00
CA GLY A 21 -8.18 -20.52 17.95
C GLY A 21 -9.34 -21.52 17.83
N LYS A 22 -9.18 -22.75 18.34
CA LYS A 22 -10.25 -23.76 18.31
C LYS A 22 -11.42 -23.36 19.19
N GLY A 23 -12.62 -23.31 18.60
CA GLY A 23 -13.86 -22.95 19.30
C GLY A 23 -14.08 -21.44 19.46
N ALA A 24 -13.26 -20.59 18.80
CA ALA A 24 -13.49 -19.16 18.78
C ALA A 24 -14.84 -18.82 18.14
N PHE A 25 -15.54 -17.84 18.71
CA PHE A 25 -16.79 -17.35 18.17
C PHE A 25 -16.54 -16.62 16.84
N ILE A 26 -17.19 -17.10 15.76
CA ILE A 26 -17.16 -16.46 14.44
C ILE A 26 -18.40 -15.58 14.29
N PRO A 27 -18.26 -14.27 14.04
CA PRO A 27 -19.40 -13.39 13.82
C PRO A 27 -20.26 -13.80 12.61
N GLN A 28 -21.58 -13.65 12.75
CA GLN A 28 -22.53 -14.00 11.70
C GLN A 28 -22.74 -12.88 10.67
N GLY A 29 -22.66 -11.61 11.08
CA GLY A 29 -22.81 -10.46 10.18
C GLY A 29 -21.65 -10.33 9.20
N GLU A 30 -21.94 -9.90 7.97
CA GLU A 30 -20.96 -9.83 6.88
C GLU A 30 -19.80 -8.88 7.21
N THR A 31 -20.11 -7.67 7.69
CA THR A 31 -19.13 -6.66 8.09
C THR A 31 -18.28 -7.13 9.27
N GLU A 32 -18.90 -7.69 10.29
CA GLU A 32 -18.21 -8.21 11.47
C GLU A 32 -17.30 -9.38 11.11
N ARG A 33 -17.75 -10.26 10.21
CA ARG A 33 -16.97 -11.39 9.72
C ARG A 33 -15.79 -10.94 8.86
N TRP A 34 -15.95 -9.89 8.06
CA TRP A 34 -14.84 -9.28 7.32
C TRP A 34 -13.81 -8.68 8.28
N ASN A 35 -14.24 -7.89 9.27
CA ASN A 35 -13.34 -7.30 10.26
C ASN A 35 -12.62 -8.37 11.10
N PHE A 36 -13.28 -9.50 11.35
CA PHE A 36 -12.67 -10.64 12.03
C PHE A 36 -11.64 -11.37 11.15
N LEU A 37 -11.94 -11.62 9.87
CA LEU A 37 -10.95 -12.19 8.95
C LEU A 37 -9.75 -11.24 8.77
N ARG A 38 -10.00 -9.95 8.61
CA ARG A 38 -8.96 -8.92 8.49
C ARG A 38 -8.05 -8.88 9.72
N SER A 39 -8.60 -8.95 10.93
CA SER A 39 -7.77 -8.99 12.15
C SER A 39 -6.85 -10.20 12.16
N LEU A 40 -7.33 -11.38 11.75
CA LEU A 40 -6.54 -12.61 11.66
C LEU A 40 -5.42 -12.47 10.63
N PHE A 41 -5.68 -11.90 9.45
CA PHE A 41 -4.62 -11.58 8.49
C PHE A 41 -3.56 -10.63 9.08
N ASN A 42 -4.00 -9.58 9.79
CA ASN A 42 -3.10 -8.56 10.33
C ASN A 42 -2.14 -9.11 11.38
N ILE A 43 -2.58 -10.04 12.25
CA ILE A 43 -1.72 -10.59 13.31
C ILE A 43 -0.91 -11.81 12.88
N ARG A 44 -1.16 -12.36 11.68
CA ARG A 44 -0.49 -13.57 11.22
C ARG A 44 1.00 -13.32 10.95
N MET A 45 1.87 -14.13 11.55
CA MET A 45 3.32 -14.08 11.29
C MET A 45 3.67 -14.55 9.86
N PRO A 46 4.77 -14.07 9.25
CA PRO A 46 5.23 -14.51 7.93
C PRO A 46 5.57 -16.01 7.94
N LYS A 47 4.62 -16.83 7.49
CA LYS A 47 4.76 -18.28 7.34
C LYS A 47 4.15 -18.71 6.01
N ARG A 48 4.71 -19.75 5.40
CA ARG A 48 4.10 -20.40 4.24
C ARG A 48 2.71 -20.92 4.61
N ALA A 49 1.76 -20.78 3.70
CA ALA A 49 0.45 -21.41 3.79
C ALA A 49 0.35 -22.52 2.74
N SER A 50 -0.66 -23.39 2.88
CA SER A 50 -0.92 -24.42 1.86
C SER A 50 -1.37 -23.78 0.54
N GLU A 51 -1.11 -24.46 -0.58
CA GLU A 51 -1.58 -24.02 -1.91
C GLU A 51 -3.10 -23.81 -1.92
N LYS A 52 -3.85 -24.74 -1.33
CA LYS A 52 -5.31 -24.63 -1.16
C LYS A 52 -5.73 -23.34 -0.43
N PHE A 53 -5.04 -22.97 0.64
CA PHE A 53 -5.32 -21.72 1.34
C PHE A 53 -5.09 -20.51 0.44
N ILE A 54 -3.98 -20.51 -0.29
CA ILE A 54 -3.61 -19.41 -1.20
C ILE A 54 -4.62 -19.27 -2.33
N GLU A 55 -5.05 -20.37 -2.95
CA GLU A 55 -6.08 -20.37 -3.99
C GLU A 55 -7.40 -19.76 -3.49
N ILE A 56 -7.91 -20.24 -2.34
CA ILE A 56 -9.17 -19.76 -1.76
C ILE A 56 -9.05 -18.28 -1.35
N GLN A 57 -7.92 -17.88 -0.79
CA GLN A 57 -7.65 -16.48 -0.43
C GLN A 57 -7.66 -15.60 -1.66
N ASN A 58 -6.98 -16.00 -2.72
CA ASN A 58 -6.89 -15.21 -3.94
C ASN A 58 -8.27 -15.02 -4.57
N GLU A 59 -9.06 -16.09 -4.71
CA GLU A 59 -10.44 -15.99 -5.22
C GLU A 59 -11.34 -15.09 -4.35
N PHE A 60 -11.14 -15.11 -3.03
CA PHE A 60 -11.86 -14.25 -2.10
C PHE A 60 -11.46 -12.78 -2.27
N LEU A 61 -10.18 -12.45 -2.11
CA LEU A 61 -9.69 -11.07 -2.16
C LEU A 61 -9.89 -10.41 -3.52
N GLN A 62 -9.68 -11.14 -4.62
CA GLN A 62 -9.90 -10.60 -5.97
C GLN A 62 -11.38 -10.29 -6.24
N GLU A 63 -12.31 -11.07 -5.68
CA GLU A 63 -13.73 -10.76 -5.77
C GLU A 63 -14.07 -9.52 -4.94
N GLU A 64 -13.55 -9.41 -3.72
CA GLU A 64 -13.76 -8.23 -2.86
C GLU A 64 -13.20 -6.96 -3.51
N ILE A 65 -12.04 -7.03 -4.16
CA ILE A 65 -11.48 -5.92 -4.95
C ILE A 65 -12.38 -5.59 -6.14
N ARG A 66 -12.87 -6.59 -6.88
CA ARG A 66 -13.78 -6.38 -8.02
C ARG A 66 -15.09 -5.72 -7.61
N LYS A 67 -15.69 -6.12 -6.49
CA LYS A 67 -16.92 -5.51 -5.95
C LYS A 67 -16.76 -4.03 -5.60
N LYS A 68 -15.55 -3.59 -5.20
CA LYS A 68 -15.26 -2.18 -4.92
C LYS A 68 -15.16 -1.29 -6.16
N GLY A 69 -15.01 -1.90 -7.35
CA GLY A 69 -14.78 -1.19 -8.60
C GLY A 69 -13.30 -0.91 -8.85
N ILE A 70 -12.78 -1.48 -9.95
CA ILE A 70 -11.41 -1.26 -10.40
C ILE A 70 -11.39 -0.06 -11.33
N THR A 71 -10.43 0.84 -11.12
CA THR A 71 -10.13 1.95 -12.04
C THR A 71 -8.84 1.63 -12.79
N ASP A 72 -8.86 1.67 -14.11
CA ASP A 72 -7.63 1.56 -14.92
C ASP A 72 -7.03 2.94 -15.14
N ILE A 73 -5.69 3.06 -15.04
CA ILE A 73 -5.01 4.31 -15.38
C ILE A 73 -5.34 4.79 -16.81
N SER A 74 -5.65 3.88 -17.74
CA SER A 74 -6.07 4.26 -19.10
C SER A 74 -7.40 5.01 -19.17
N GLU A 75 -8.19 4.98 -18.10
CA GLU A 75 -9.48 5.69 -17.97
C GLU A 75 -9.30 7.07 -17.30
N LEU A 76 -8.08 7.39 -16.86
CA LEU A 76 -7.75 8.65 -16.20
C LEU A 76 -7.10 9.62 -17.20
N GLU A 77 -7.44 10.89 -17.04
CA GLU A 77 -6.78 11.98 -17.76
C GLU A 77 -5.70 12.61 -16.86
N PRO A 78 -4.51 12.94 -17.40
CA PRO A 78 -3.51 13.66 -16.63
C PRO A 78 -3.98 15.09 -16.36
N ILE A 79 -3.54 15.64 -15.23
CA ILE A 79 -3.74 17.06 -14.91
C ILE A 79 -2.70 17.91 -15.65
N ILE A 80 -1.45 17.46 -15.63
CA ILE A 80 -0.32 18.11 -16.30
C ILE A 80 0.70 17.05 -16.74
N ASP A 81 1.09 17.10 -18.01
CA ASP A 81 2.00 16.12 -18.63
C ASP A 81 1.58 14.65 -18.35
N ASP A 82 2.46 13.86 -17.72
CA ASP A 82 2.20 12.48 -17.29
C ASP A 82 1.86 12.38 -15.78
N ILE A 83 1.33 13.46 -15.19
CA ILE A 83 0.99 13.53 -13.76
C ILE A 83 -0.54 13.57 -13.60
N TYR A 84 -1.05 12.60 -12.85
CA TYR A 84 -2.47 12.34 -12.63
C TYR A 84 -2.82 12.60 -11.16
N LEU A 85 -4.07 12.99 -10.91
CA LEU A 85 -4.65 13.08 -9.57
C LEU A 85 -5.87 12.16 -9.52
N TRP A 86 -5.89 11.22 -8.58
CA TRP A 86 -6.98 10.27 -8.47
C TRP A 86 -7.43 10.11 -7.02
N LYS A 87 -8.72 10.39 -6.78
CA LYS A 87 -9.34 10.20 -5.47
C LYS A 87 -10.00 8.82 -5.40
N GLY A 88 -9.48 7.93 -4.56
CA GLY A 88 -10.00 6.56 -4.47
C GLY A 88 -9.20 5.63 -3.55
N ASP A 89 -9.63 4.37 -3.50
CA ASP A 89 -8.95 3.30 -2.77
C ASP A 89 -7.79 2.76 -3.60
N ILE A 90 -6.53 3.02 -3.22
CA ILE A 90 -5.35 2.59 -3.97
C ILE A 90 -5.30 1.09 -4.27
N THR A 91 -5.99 0.26 -3.47
CA THR A 91 -6.05 -1.20 -3.69
C THR A 91 -6.91 -1.60 -4.89
N THR A 92 -7.63 -0.67 -5.50
CA THR A 92 -8.46 -0.90 -6.70
C THR A 92 -7.92 -0.19 -7.95
N LEU A 93 -6.74 0.42 -7.87
CA LEU A 93 -6.12 1.09 -9.02
C LEU A 93 -5.26 0.10 -9.82
N LYS A 94 -5.62 -0.09 -11.08
CA LYS A 94 -4.85 -0.88 -12.04
C LYS A 94 -3.81 0.01 -12.72
N CYS A 95 -2.57 -0.11 -12.26
CA CYS A 95 -1.40 0.60 -12.76
C CYS A 95 -0.13 -0.27 -12.66
N GLY A 96 1.05 0.27 -12.99
CA GLY A 96 2.31 -0.45 -12.93
C GLY A 96 2.70 -0.81 -11.49
N ALA A 97 2.81 0.18 -10.61
CA ALA A 97 3.10 -0.01 -9.20
C ALA A 97 2.27 0.92 -8.33
N ILE A 98 1.95 0.48 -7.11
CA ILE A 98 1.45 1.35 -6.04
C ILE A 98 2.52 1.50 -4.97
N VAL A 99 2.53 2.64 -4.27
CA VAL A 99 3.46 2.89 -3.19
C VAL A 99 2.79 2.64 -1.85
N ASN A 100 3.43 1.81 -1.03
CA ASN A 100 3.07 1.58 0.36
C ASN A 100 3.92 2.46 1.29
N ALA A 101 3.27 3.25 2.15
CA ALA A 101 3.92 3.92 3.26
C ALA A 101 4.13 2.92 4.42
N ALA A 102 5.26 2.23 4.38
CA ALA A 102 5.60 1.15 5.30
C ALA A 102 6.28 1.66 6.58
N ASN A 103 6.34 0.79 7.58
CA ASN A 103 7.20 0.94 8.75
C ASN A 103 8.58 0.28 8.51
N SER A 104 9.57 0.54 9.37
CA SER A 104 10.94 0.05 9.21
C SER A 104 11.10 -1.46 9.16
N GLU A 105 10.14 -2.22 9.70
CA GLU A 105 10.19 -3.68 9.68
C GLU A 105 9.70 -4.26 8.35
N LEU A 106 9.03 -3.48 7.48
CA LEU A 106 8.51 -3.90 6.17
C LEU A 106 7.49 -5.06 6.20
N LEU A 107 7.19 -5.62 7.36
CA LEU A 107 6.26 -6.73 7.54
C LEU A 107 4.79 -6.30 7.52
N GLY A 108 4.48 -5.06 7.17
CA GLY A 108 3.13 -4.53 7.23
C GLY A 108 2.67 -4.19 8.65
N CYS A 109 1.39 -3.88 8.79
CA CYS A 109 0.78 -3.52 10.07
C CYS A 109 0.27 -4.76 10.84
N PHE A 110 0.70 -4.90 12.10
CA PHE A 110 0.20 -5.96 13.01
C PHE A 110 -0.97 -5.51 13.90
N ASN A 111 -1.34 -4.23 13.87
CA ASN A 111 -2.47 -3.73 14.65
C ASN A 111 -3.80 -4.13 13.96
N PRO A 112 -4.64 -4.97 14.59
CA PRO A 112 -5.89 -5.44 14.00
C PRO A 112 -6.78 -4.31 13.49
N ASN A 113 -7.24 -4.41 12.24
CA ASN A 113 -8.17 -3.48 11.62
C ASN A 113 -7.71 -2.01 11.61
N HIS A 114 -6.41 -1.75 11.78
CA HIS A 114 -5.87 -0.40 11.75
C HIS A 114 -6.13 0.26 10.39
N LEU A 115 -6.46 1.55 10.39
CA LEU A 115 -6.86 2.29 9.20
C LEU A 115 -5.67 2.83 8.37
N CYS A 116 -4.44 2.42 8.70
CA CYS A 116 -3.26 2.85 7.96
C CYS A 116 -3.20 2.17 6.58
N ILE A 117 -2.54 2.85 5.62
CA ILE A 117 -2.43 2.37 4.24
C ILE A 117 -1.69 1.03 4.15
N ASP A 118 -0.70 0.84 5.03
CA ASP A 118 0.09 -0.39 5.15
C ASP A 118 -0.79 -1.60 5.51
N ASN A 119 -1.71 -1.44 6.46
CA ASN A 119 -2.68 -2.46 6.81
C ASN A 119 -3.60 -2.79 5.62
N THR A 120 -4.12 -1.76 4.95
CA THR A 120 -5.03 -1.91 3.82
C THR A 120 -4.36 -2.64 2.65
N ILE A 121 -3.16 -2.21 2.24
CA ILE A 121 -2.40 -2.84 1.15
C ILE A 121 -2.08 -4.29 1.49
N HIS A 122 -1.53 -4.58 2.69
CA HIS A 122 -1.23 -5.96 3.08
C HIS A 122 -2.46 -6.86 3.17
N THR A 123 -3.60 -6.33 3.62
CA THR A 123 -4.85 -7.10 3.70
C THR A 123 -5.33 -7.52 2.31
N TYR A 124 -5.35 -6.59 1.34
CA TYR A 124 -5.88 -6.86 0.01
C TYR A 124 -4.88 -7.53 -0.93
N ALA A 125 -3.58 -7.35 -0.75
CA ALA A 125 -2.56 -8.11 -1.48
C ALA A 125 -2.56 -9.59 -1.07
N GLY A 126 -2.83 -9.89 0.20
CA GLY A 126 -2.86 -11.25 0.75
C GLY A 126 -1.58 -11.62 1.51
N ILE A 127 -1.62 -12.75 2.23
CA ILE A 127 -0.55 -13.13 3.18
C ILE A 127 0.83 -13.32 2.54
N GLN A 128 0.89 -13.56 1.23
CA GLN A 128 2.13 -13.73 0.48
C GLN A 128 3.01 -12.47 0.56
N LEU A 129 2.41 -11.27 0.54
CA LEU A 129 3.15 -10.02 0.60
C LEU A 129 4.03 -9.92 1.84
N ARG A 130 3.48 -10.28 3.01
CA ARG A 130 4.23 -10.26 4.27
C ARG A 130 5.37 -11.29 4.26
N LEU A 131 5.18 -12.44 3.62
CA LEU A 131 6.22 -13.47 3.51
C LEU A 131 7.36 -12.98 2.61
N GLU A 132 7.07 -12.38 1.46
CA GLU A 132 8.08 -11.80 0.57
C GLU A 132 8.84 -10.66 1.25
N CYS A 133 8.14 -9.73 1.92
CA CYS A 133 8.80 -8.70 2.72
C CYS A 133 9.72 -9.31 3.79
N ASN A 134 9.28 -10.35 4.50
CA ASN A 134 10.10 -11.03 5.49
C ASN A 134 11.38 -11.62 4.87
N ASP A 135 11.28 -12.21 3.68
CA ASP A 135 12.43 -12.81 3.02
C ASP A 135 13.43 -11.74 2.56
N ILE A 136 12.93 -10.60 2.05
CA ILE A 136 13.76 -9.40 1.77
C ILE A 136 14.47 -8.92 3.03
N MET A 137 13.74 -8.78 4.15
CA MET A 137 14.32 -8.26 5.39
C MET A 137 15.33 -9.20 6.02
N LYS A 138 15.09 -10.52 5.95
CA LYS A 138 16.06 -11.53 6.39
C LYS A 138 17.34 -11.50 5.56
N ALA A 139 17.23 -11.35 4.24
CA ALA A 139 18.39 -11.23 3.37
C ALA A 139 19.17 -9.93 3.63
N GLN A 140 18.47 -8.83 3.94
CA GLN A 140 19.09 -7.54 4.27
C GLN A 140 19.80 -7.54 5.64
N GLY A 141 19.23 -8.23 6.64
CA GLY A 141 19.84 -8.37 7.97
C GLY A 141 19.71 -7.15 8.89
N HIS A 142 19.00 -6.09 8.48
CA HIS A 142 18.69 -4.92 9.31
C HIS A 142 17.37 -4.26 8.88
N SER A 143 16.73 -3.49 9.76
CA SER A 143 15.49 -2.75 9.45
C SER A 143 15.69 -1.77 8.29
N GLU A 144 14.62 -1.50 7.55
CA GLU A 144 14.65 -0.63 6.37
C GLU A 144 14.84 0.84 6.77
N PRO A 145 15.85 1.55 6.21
CA PRO A 145 16.09 2.95 6.53
C PRO A 145 15.01 3.89 5.98
N ILE A 146 14.81 5.01 6.66
CA ILE A 146 13.93 6.10 6.19
C ILE A 146 14.43 6.61 4.82
N GLY A 147 13.50 6.85 3.89
CA GLY A 147 13.79 7.38 2.56
C GLY A 147 14.30 6.35 1.55
N LYS A 148 14.36 5.06 1.92
CA LYS A 148 14.68 3.94 1.02
C LYS A 148 13.43 3.20 0.60
N ALA A 149 13.56 2.41 -0.48
CA ALA A 149 12.45 1.68 -1.07
C ALA A 149 12.81 0.22 -1.39
N LYS A 150 11.81 -0.66 -1.29
CA LYS A 150 11.84 -2.08 -1.71
C LYS A 150 10.66 -2.36 -2.62
N ILE A 151 10.81 -3.31 -3.54
CA ILE A 151 9.75 -3.70 -4.46
C ILE A 151 9.38 -5.17 -4.25
N THR A 152 8.08 -5.45 -4.36
CA THR A 152 7.50 -6.80 -4.26
C THR A 152 6.43 -6.99 -5.33
N SER A 153 6.00 -8.24 -5.52
CA SER A 153 4.80 -8.53 -6.31
C SER A 153 3.55 -7.98 -5.62
N ALA A 154 2.55 -7.52 -6.38
CA ALA A 154 1.31 -7.00 -5.81
C ALA A 154 0.23 -8.06 -5.50
N TYR A 155 0.47 -9.32 -5.91
CA TYR A 155 -0.39 -10.47 -5.66
C TYR A 155 -1.82 -10.29 -6.14
N ASN A 156 -2.75 -10.06 -5.22
CA ASN A 156 -4.17 -9.95 -5.54
C ASN A 156 -4.60 -8.54 -5.98
N LEU A 157 -3.74 -7.54 -5.83
CA LEU A 157 -4.05 -6.18 -6.25
C LEU A 157 -4.06 -6.06 -7.79
N PRO A 158 -4.81 -5.09 -8.36
CA PRO A 158 -4.81 -4.86 -9.81
C PRO A 158 -3.49 -4.27 -10.34
N SER A 159 -2.62 -3.73 -9.48
CA SER A 159 -1.28 -3.29 -9.86
C SER A 159 -0.34 -4.49 -10.09
N LYS A 160 0.80 -4.27 -10.75
CA LYS A 160 1.81 -5.34 -10.92
C LYS A 160 2.73 -5.45 -9.70
N TYR A 161 3.16 -4.30 -9.18
CA TYR A 161 4.11 -4.22 -8.08
C TYR A 161 3.61 -3.37 -6.92
N ILE A 162 4.19 -3.60 -5.75
CA ILE A 162 4.11 -2.70 -4.60
C ILE A 162 5.52 -2.21 -4.30
N ILE A 163 5.69 -0.89 -4.25
CA ILE A 163 6.94 -0.26 -3.81
C ILE A 163 6.74 0.23 -2.38
N HIS A 164 7.49 -0.35 -1.45
CA HIS A 164 7.43 -0.05 -0.03
C HIS A 164 8.49 0.99 0.31
N THR A 165 8.09 2.10 0.92
CA THR A 165 9.03 3.13 1.40
C THR A 165 8.75 3.50 2.84
N VAL A 166 9.81 3.78 3.61
CA VAL A 166 9.71 4.20 5.01
C VAL A 166 9.78 5.72 5.10
N GLY A 167 8.66 6.35 5.41
CA GLY A 167 8.57 7.81 5.55
C GLY A 167 9.06 8.32 6.91
N PRO A 168 9.40 9.62 7.03
CA PRO A 168 9.72 10.23 8.32
C PRO A 168 8.47 10.38 9.20
N MET A 169 8.65 10.29 10.52
CA MET A 169 7.61 10.52 11.53
C MET A 169 7.85 11.85 12.25
N ILE A 170 6.80 12.68 12.35
CA ILE A 170 6.87 14.01 12.95
C ILE A 170 6.35 13.97 14.39
N PHE A 171 7.22 14.32 15.34
CA PHE A 171 6.87 14.37 16.77
C PHE A 171 6.46 15.77 17.24
N ASN A 172 7.17 16.81 16.77
CA ASN A 172 6.96 18.20 17.20
C ASN A 172 6.74 19.11 15.99
N LYS A 173 7.83 19.59 15.38
CA LYS A 173 7.83 20.45 14.20
C LYS A 173 8.57 19.77 13.07
N VAL A 174 8.15 20.05 11.84
CA VAL A 174 8.86 19.63 10.64
C VAL A 174 10.24 20.31 10.60
N MET A 175 11.29 19.51 10.50
CA MET A 175 12.66 19.96 10.31
C MET A 175 13.12 19.70 8.88
N LYS A 176 14.19 20.38 8.46
CA LYS A 176 14.78 20.20 7.12
C LYS A 176 15.09 18.74 6.80
N LYS A 177 15.65 17.99 7.76
CA LYS A 177 15.92 16.55 7.61
C LYS A 177 14.67 15.71 7.34
N ASP A 178 13.50 16.13 7.84
CA ASP A 178 12.25 15.40 7.64
C ASP A 178 11.73 15.68 6.22
N CYS A 179 11.86 16.92 5.74
CA CYS A 179 11.59 17.24 4.34
C CYS A 179 12.50 16.44 3.39
N ASP A 180 13.80 16.44 3.65
CA ASP A 180 14.79 15.74 2.81
C ASP A 180 14.52 14.22 2.82
N ALA A 181 14.15 13.66 3.97
CA ALA A 181 13.75 12.25 4.08
C ALA A 181 12.49 11.92 3.26
N LEU A 182 11.49 12.81 3.26
CA LEU A 182 10.27 12.62 2.47
C LEU A 182 10.57 12.72 0.96
N GLU A 183 11.36 13.71 0.53
CA GLU A 183 11.80 13.82 -0.88
C GLU A 183 12.58 12.58 -1.32
N ASN A 184 13.43 12.02 -0.45
CA ASN A 184 14.14 10.78 -0.72
C ASN A 184 13.20 9.58 -0.89
N CYS A 185 12.06 9.51 -0.17
CA CYS A 185 11.06 8.46 -0.40
C CYS A 185 10.57 8.48 -1.85
N TYR A 186 10.17 9.65 -2.34
CA TYR A 186 9.69 9.81 -3.72
C TYR A 186 10.78 9.46 -4.73
N ARG A 187 11.99 9.98 -4.54
CA ARG A 187 13.12 9.71 -5.45
C ARG A 187 13.47 8.22 -5.48
N SER A 188 13.55 7.55 -4.33
CA SER A 188 13.86 6.12 -4.24
C SER A 188 12.77 5.28 -4.91
N CYS A 189 11.50 5.62 -4.72
CA CYS A 189 10.39 4.91 -5.37
C CYS A 189 10.42 5.06 -6.89
N LEU A 190 10.61 6.29 -7.40
CA LEU A 190 10.68 6.56 -8.84
C LEU A 190 11.88 5.88 -9.48
N SER A 191 13.04 5.95 -8.84
CA SER A 191 14.26 5.29 -9.33
C SER A 191 14.10 3.78 -9.41
N LEU A 192 13.48 3.16 -8.40
CA LEU A 192 13.24 1.72 -8.38
C LEU A 192 12.19 1.31 -9.43
N ALA A 193 11.18 2.16 -9.66
CA ALA A 193 10.20 1.92 -10.71
C ALA A 193 10.83 1.96 -12.11
N ASP A 194 11.70 2.92 -12.39
CA ASP A 194 12.45 3.00 -13.65
C ASP A 194 13.40 1.80 -13.81
N GLU A 195 14.09 1.37 -12.75
CA GLU A 195 14.99 0.19 -12.76
C GLU A 195 14.26 -1.11 -13.14
N TYR A 196 12.96 -1.21 -12.80
CA TYR A 196 12.10 -2.36 -13.08
C TYR A 196 11.21 -2.16 -14.32
N ASP A 197 11.49 -1.15 -15.15
CA ASP A 197 10.71 -0.81 -16.35
C ASP A 197 9.20 -0.63 -16.08
N VAL A 198 8.86 -0.08 -14.92
CA VAL A 198 7.48 0.19 -14.50
C VAL A 198 6.97 1.47 -15.16
N ASN A 199 6.00 1.35 -16.06
CA ASN A 199 5.50 2.50 -16.84
C ASN A 199 4.59 3.47 -16.07
N SER A 200 4.06 3.08 -14.89
CA SER A 200 3.23 3.96 -14.06
C SER A 200 3.31 3.64 -12.58
N ILE A 201 3.31 4.67 -11.73
CA ILE A 201 3.44 4.55 -10.27
C ILE A 201 2.42 5.44 -9.55
N ALA A 202 1.67 4.86 -8.62
CA ALA A 202 0.71 5.59 -7.80
C ALA A 202 1.21 5.79 -6.37
N PHE A 203 1.33 7.04 -5.94
CA PHE A 203 1.71 7.41 -4.58
C PHE A 203 0.47 7.66 -3.73
N CYS A 204 0.35 6.98 -2.59
CA CYS A 204 -0.52 7.44 -1.50
C CYS A 204 0.09 8.68 -0.82
N CYS A 205 -0.68 9.36 0.04
CA CYS A 205 -0.15 10.43 0.88
C CYS A 205 0.85 9.91 1.94
N ILE A 206 2.14 9.81 1.59
CA ILE A 206 3.20 9.29 2.48
C ILE A 206 3.32 10.17 3.73
N SER A 207 3.40 9.52 4.90
CA SER A 207 3.58 10.11 6.22
C SER A 207 2.47 11.04 6.76
N THR A 208 1.39 11.33 6.02
CA THR A 208 0.37 12.32 6.46
C THR A 208 -0.73 11.76 7.38
N GLY A 209 -0.77 10.44 7.57
CA GLY A 209 -1.65 9.76 8.53
C GLY A 209 -0.98 9.62 9.89
N GLU A 210 -0.67 8.37 10.26
CA GLU A 210 -0.08 8.01 11.55
C GLU A 210 1.24 8.72 11.86
N PHE A 211 2.01 9.08 10.83
CA PHE A 211 3.31 9.73 10.97
C PHE A 211 3.23 11.27 11.05
N LYS A 212 2.02 11.83 11.01
CA LYS A 212 1.68 13.23 11.33
C LYS A 212 2.43 14.29 10.52
N PHE A 213 2.90 13.96 9.31
CA PHE A 213 3.47 14.95 8.41
C PHE A 213 2.35 15.90 7.91
N PRO A 214 2.48 17.23 8.05
CA PRO A 214 1.44 18.16 7.62
C PRO A 214 1.12 18.02 6.13
N ASN A 215 -0.16 17.82 5.79
CA ASN A 215 -0.62 17.49 4.44
C ASN A 215 -0.17 18.51 3.38
N ASN A 216 -0.27 19.82 3.67
CA ASN A 216 0.14 20.88 2.74
C ASN A 216 1.63 20.78 2.38
N ILE A 217 2.49 20.62 3.40
CA ILE A 217 3.94 20.53 3.21
C ILE A 217 4.29 19.22 2.50
N ALA A 218 3.68 18.10 2.90
CA ALA A 218 3.91 16.81 2.28
C ALA A 218 3.53 16.79 0.80
N ALA A 219 2.38 17.39 0.43
CA ALA A 219 1.93 17.47 -0.95
C ALA A 219 2.84 18.36 -1.81
N GLU A 220 3.29 19.51 -1.28
CA GLU A 220 4.27 20.36 -1.99
C GLU A 220 5.58 19.60 -2.25
N LEU A 221 6.09 18.89 -1.23
CA LEU A 221 7.30 18.06 -1.36
C LEU A 221 7.10 16.92 -2.36
N ALA A 222 5.92 16.30 -2.39
CA ALA A 222 5.57 15.22 -3.31
C ALA A 222 5.61 15.69 -4.77
N VAL A 223 4.86 16.76 -5.08
CA VAL A 223 4.78 17.34 -6.43
C VAL A 223 6.15 17.83 -6.87
N ARG A 224 6.87 18.55 -6.00
CA ARG A 224 8.21 19.04 -6.29
C ARG A 224 9.19 17.91 -6.59
N SER A 225 9.18 16.85 -5.77
CA SER A 225 10.10 15.71 -5.93
C SER A 225 9.86 14.98 -7.25
N VAL A 226 8.59 14.77 -7.62
CA VAL A 226 8.22 14.12 -8.89
C VAL A 226 8.63 14.99 -10.09
N LYS A 227 8.27 16.28 -10.09
CA LYS A 227 8.64 17.22 -11.17
C LYS A 227 10.17 17.27 -11.33
N ARG A 228 10.91 17.42 -10.22
CA ARG A 228 12.37 17.46 -10.19
C ARG A 228 12.99 16.16 -10.71
N TYR A 229 12.50 15.01 -10.28
CA TYR A 229 13.01 13.72 -10.73
C TYR A 229 12.86 13.54 -12.24
N LYS A 230 11.67 13.83 -12.79
CA LYS A 230 11.43 13.76 -14.24
C LYS A 230 12.34 14.71 -15.02
N GLN A 231 12.54 15.93 -14.51
CA GLN A 231 13.44 16.91 -15.14
C GLN A 231 14.90 16.47 -15.13
N GLU A 232 15.40 15.92 -14.00
CA GLU A 232 16.80 15.51 -13.85
C GLU A 232 17.14 14.23 -14.64
N THR A 233 16.19 13.30 -14.78
CA THR A 233 16.43 11.97 -15.36
C THR A 233 15.88 11.80 -16.77
N GLY A 234 14.96 12.65 -17.20
CA GLY A 234 14.20 12.46 -18.44
C GLY A 234 13.16 11.33 -18.36
N SER A 235 12.84 10.83 -17.15
CA SER A 235 11.90 9.72 -16.97
C SER A 235 10.50 10.07 -17.51
N ARG A 236 9.93 9.08 -18.22
CA ARG A 236 8.59 9.11 -18.81
C ARG A 236 7.57 8.35 -17.98
N ILE A 237 7.92 7.94 -16.76
CA ILE A 237 6.99 7.25 -15.88
C ILE A 237 5.75 8.11 -15.62
N LYS A 238 4.56 7.50 -15.76
CA LYS A 238 3.31 8.14 -15.39
C LYS A 238 3.15 8.12 -13.88
N VAL A 239 2.88 9.27 -13.27
CA VAL A 239 2.79 9.40 -11.82
C VAL A 239 1.37 9.75 -11.41
N ILE A 240 0.77 8.92 -10.54
CA ILE A 240 -0.55 9.18 -9.99
C ILE A 240 -0.40 9.59 -8.53
N PHE A 241 -0.87 10.78 -8.18
CA PHE A 241 -1.11 11.12 -6.78
C PHE A 241 -2.48 10.57 -6.38
N ASN A 242 -2.48 9.49 -5.60
CA ASN A 242 -3.69 8.94 -5.01
C ASN A 242 -4.00 9.65 -3.69
N VAL A 243 -5.22 10.17 -3.60
CA VAL A 243 -5.76 10.82 -2.40
C VAL A 243 -7.03 10.11 -1.95
N PHE A 244 -7.32 10.14 -0.65
CA PHE A 244 -8.56 9.57 -0.12
C PHE A 244 -9.52 10.65 0.39
N ARG A 245 -8.99 11.63 1.13
CA ARG A 245 -9.79 12.72 1.72
C ARG A 245 -9.96 13.86 0.72
N GLU A 246 -11.10 14.54 0.79
CA GLU A 246 -11.37 15.70 -0.07
C GLU A 246 -10.39 16.85 0.17
N ASN A 247 -9.95 17.04 1.41
CA ASN A 247 -8.94 18.06 1.72
C ASN A 247 -7.62 17.80 0.97
N ASP A 248 -7.14 16.56 0.93
CA ASP A 248 -5.93 16.21 0.18
C ASP A 248 -6.13 16.41 -1.33
N ASN A 249 -7.31 16.04 -1.85
CA ASN A 249 -7.67 16.27 -3.25
C ASN A 249 -7.58 17.75 -3.63
N GLN A 250 -8.10 18.65 -2.80
CA GLN A 250 -8.03 20.09 -3.05
C GLN A 250 -6.59 20.63 -3.01
N ILE A 251 -5.77 20.17 -2.06
CA ILE A 251 -4.36 20.57 -1.95
C ILE A 251 -3.59 20.15 -3.20
N TYR A 252 -3.67 18.87 -3.59
CA TYR A 252 -2.96 18.36 -4.75
C TYR A 252 -3.45 18.99 -6.05
N ARG A 253 -4.77 19.18 -6.22
CA ARG A 253 -5.34 19.81 -7.41
C ARG A 253 -4.77 21.21 -7.61
N LYS A 254 -4.79 22.03 -6.56
CA LYS A 254 -4.23 23.38 -6.60
C LYS A 254 -2.74 23.37 -7.01
N LEU A 255 -1.92 22.49 -6.42
CA LEU A 255 -0.49 22.40 -6.72
C LEU A 255 -0.16 21.90 -8.14
N LEU A 256 -1.10 21.21 -8.79
CA LEU A 256 -0.91 20.66 -10.14
C LEU A 256 -1.46 21.57 -11.24
N GLU A 257 -2.45 22.40 -10.92
CA GLU A 257 -3.05 23.40 -11.83
C GLU A 257 -2.27 24.74 -11.84
N GLU A 258 -1.37 24.95 -10.88
CA GLU A 258 -0.36 26.04 -10.83
C GLU A 258 0.87 25.76 -11.70
#